data_AF-A0A960YF23-F1
#
_entry.id   AF-A0A960YF23-F1
#
_cell.length_a   1.000
_cell.length_b   1.000
_cell.length_c   1.000
_cell.angle_alpha   90.00
_cell.angle_beta   90.00
_cell.angle_gamma   90.00
#
_symmetry.space_group_name_H-M   'P 1'
#
loop_
_entity.id
_entity.type
_entity.pdbx_description
1 polymer ?
#
loop_
_entity_poly.entity_id
_entity_poly.type
_entity_poly.pdbx_seq_one_letter_code
_entity_poly.pdbx_strand_id
1 'polypeptide(L)'
;MFLNCTAHKLTEEQINTIRELYTEVIVELKDDNSILHSKLVNCPSEIGELQELARNLLEYLKVKYSESKGKLVIHFPIGSPAFNALFFRHQERENLPLCFVFSHTERKSVDEKQEDGSVIKRSIFQFVKFIEI
;
A
#
# COMPACT_ATOMS: atom_id res chain seq x y z
N MET A 1 -13.06 4.92 -2.89
CA MET A 1 -11.94 4.44 -3.75
C MET A 1 -10.87 3.86 -2.84
N PHE A 2 -10.27 2.75 -3.26
CA PHE A 2 -9.11 2.14 -2.61
C PHE A 2 -7.90 2.29 -3.53
N LEU A 3 -6.80 2.81 -3.00
CA LEU A 3 -5.56 2.98 -3.73
C LEU A 3 -4.48 2.09 -3.11
N ASN A 4 -3.98 1.13 -3.90
CA ASN A 4 -2.84 0.32 -3.52
C ASN A 4 -1.54 1.08 -3.81
N CYS A 5 -0.87 1.55 -2.76
CA CYS A 5 0.45 2.17 -2.84
C CYS A 5 1.58 1.20 -2.47
N THR A 6 1.31 -0.11 -2.41
CA THR A 6 2.33 -1.11 -2.08
C THR A 6 3.20 -1.49 -3.30
N ALA A 7 4.32 -2.20 -3.07
CA ALA A 7 5.18 -2.68 -4.15
C ALA A 7 4.58 -3.90 -4.86
N HIS A 8 3.65 -4.59 -4.19
CA HIS A 8 3.08 -5.84 -4.64
C HIS A 8 1.65 -5.62 -5.14
N LYS A 9 1.23 -6.44 -6.10
CA LYS A 9 -0.18 -6.49 -6.50
C LYS A 9 -1.00 -7.07 -5.36
N LEU A 10 -2.23 -6.58 -5.23
CA LEU A 10 -3.20 -7.16 -4.31
C LEU A 10 -3.51 -8.61 -4.70
N THR A 11 -3.65 -9.48 -3.70
CA THR A 11 -4.18 -10.84 -3.91
C THR A 11 -5.69 -10.81 -4.12
N GLU A 12 -6.26 -11.88 -4.68
CA GLU A 12 -7.72 -12.00 -4.82
C GLU A 12 -8.46 -11.88 -3.47
N GLU A 13 -7.90 -12.48 -2.43
CA GLU A 13 -8.44 -12.40 -1.06
C GLU A 13 -8.48 -10.95 -0.54
N GLN A 14 -7.42 -10.19 -0.79
CA GLN A 14 -7.36 -8.76 -0.45
C GLN A 14 -8.37 -7.96 -1.26
N ILE A 15 -8.45 -8.19 -2.57
CA ILE A 15 -9.42 -7.52 -3.46
C ILE A 15 -10.85 -7.76 -2.99
N ASN A 16 -11.20 -9.01 -2.67
CA ASN A 16 -12.54 -9.34 -2.17
C ASN A 16 -12.84 -8.63 -0.85
N THR A 17 -11.89 -8.65 0.09
CA THR A 17 -12.01 -7.94 1.36
C THR A 17 -12.19 -6.43 1.16
N ILE A 18 -11.49 -5.83 0.20
CA ILE A 18 -11.61 -4.40 -0.11
C ILE A 18 -13.00 -4.06 -0.64
N ARG A 19 -13.55 -4.89 -1.53
CA ARG A 19 -14.91 -4.72 -2.06
C ARG A 19 -15.97 -4.78 -0.98
N GLU A 20 -15.82 -5.74 -0.06
CA GLU A 20 -16.75 -5.92 1.06
C GLU A 20 -16.72 -4.75 2.05
N LEU A 21 -15.52 -4.25 2.38
CA LEU A 21 -15.36 -3.29 3.49
C LEU A 21 -15.32 -1.82 3.05
N TYR A 22 -14.79 -1.54 1.86
CA TYR A 22 -14.39 -0.19 1.50
C TYR A 22 -15.11 0.33 0.26
N THR A 23 -15.00 -0.38 -0.87
CA THR A 23 -15.30 0.16 -2.20
C THR A 23 -15.07 -0.85 -3.33
N GLU A 24 -15.86 -0.74 -4.41
CA GLU A 24 -15.64 -1.49 -5.66
C GLU A 24 -14.49 -0.92 -6.53
N VAL A 25 -14.24 0.39 -6.43
CA VAL A 25 -13.18 1.07 -7.20
C VAL A 25 -11.83 0.87 -6.53
N ILE A 26 -11.01 0.02 -7.13
CA ILE A 26 -9.63 -0.29 -6.70
C ILE A 26 -8.67 0.22 -7.78
N VAL A 27 -7.66 0.97 -7.35
CA VAL A 27 -6.63 1.56 -8.21
C VAL A 27 -5.26 1.07 -7.74
N GLU A 28 -4.46 0.58 -8.67
CA GLU A 28 -3.06 0.22 -8.44
C GLU A 28 -2.18 1.42 -8.79
N LEU A 29 -1.42 1.96 -7.82
CA LEU A 29 -0.56 3.13 -8.08
C LEU A 29 0.43 2.86 -9.22
N LYS A 30 0.92 1.63 -9.31
CA LYS A 30 1.82 1.20 -10.37
C LYS A 30 1.23 1.39 -11.77
N ASP A 31 -0.07 1.15 -11.91
CA ASP A 31 -0.75 1.18 -13.21
C ASP A 31 -1.25 2.61 -13.52
N ASP A 32 -1.66 3.37 -12.50
CA ASP A 32 -2.16 4.74 -12.67
C ASP A 32 -1.04 5.80 -12.73
N ASN A 33 0.05 5.61 -11.98
CA ASN A 33 1.23 6.49 -12.00
C ASN A 33 2.52 5.70 -11.75
N SER A 34 2.98 4.99 -12.79
CA SER A 34 4.17 4.13 -12.76
C SER A 34 5.47 4.87 -12.39
N ILE A 35 5.58 6.15 -12.74
CA ILE A 35 6.76 6.98 -12.41
C ILE A 35 6.83 7.21 -10.90
N LEU A 36 5.71 7.64 -10.29
CA LEU A 36 5.65 7.84 -8.84
C LEU A 36 5.85 6.52 -8.09
N HIS A 37 5.23 5.44 -8.56
CA HIS A 37 5.45 4.09 -8.01
C HIS A 37 6.93 3.71 -8.03
N SER A 38 7.60 3.87 -9.17
CA SER A 38 9.03 3.57 -9.31
C SER A 38 9.90 4.37 -8.34
N LYS A 39 9.59 5.65 -8.11
CA LYS A 39 10.31 6.48 -7.12
C LYS A 39 10.06 6.03 -5.68
N LEU A 40 8.88 5.53 -5.35
CA LEU A 40 8.57 4.99 -4.01
C LEU A 40 9.24 3.63 -3.78
N VAL A 41 9.28 2.77 -4.79
CA VAL A 41 10.04 1.50 -4.76
C VAL A 41 11.53 1.78 -4.57
N ASN A 42 12.08 2.71 -5.36
CA ASN A 42 13.48 3.13 -5.30
C ASN A 42 13.63 4.40 -4.47
N CYS A 43 13.09 4.36 -3.25
CA CYS A 43 13.01 5.53 -2.37
C CYS A 43 14.40 6.17 -2.17
N PRO A 44 14.55 7.49 -2.41
CA PRO A 44 15.84 8.16 -2.27
C PRO A 44 16.29 8.23 -0.80
N SER A 45 17.57 8.51 -0.59
CA SER A 45 18.16 8.71 0.74
C SER A 45 18.36 10.17 1.12
N GLU A 46 18.44 11.07 0.15
CA GLU A 46 18.71 12.49 0.39
C GLU A 46 17.45 13.23 0.88
N ILE A 47 17.62 14.07 1.91
CA ILE A 47 16.48 14.72 2.58
C ILE A 47 15.65 15.60 1.65
N GLY A 48 16.30 16.30 0.71
CA GLY A 48 15.62 17.15 -0.27
C GLY A 48 14.73 16.33 -1.22
N GLU A 49 15.25 15.19 -1.70
CA GLU A 49 14.54 14.28 -2.60
C GLU A 49 13.40 13.56 -1.89
N LEU A 50 13.60 13.17 -0.62
CA LEU A 50 12.55 12.60 0.23
C LEU A 50 11.37 13.57 0.40
N GLN A 51 11.65 14.85 0.70
CA GLN A 51 10.63 15.87 0.81
C GLN A 51 9.90 16.11 -0.51
N GLU A 52 10.62 16.11 -1.63
CA GLU A 52 10.00 16.25 -2.95
C GLU A 52 9.09 15.06 -3.26
N LEU A 53 9.56 13.83 -3.01
CA LEU A 53 8.76 12.62 -3.21
C LEU A 53 7.50 12.63 -2.34
N ALA A 54 7.60 13.07 -1.09
CA ALA A 54 6.47 13.20 -0.18
C ALA A 54 5.43 14.20 -0.69
N ARG A 55 5.87 15.37 -1.19
CA ARG A 55 4.97 16.35 -1.82
C ARG A 55 4.32 15.80 -3.08
N ASN A 56 5.09 15.14 -3.94
CA ASN A 56 4.58 14.56 -5.18
C ASN A 56 3.51 13.49 -4.91
N LEU A 57 3.71 12.63 -3.91
CA LEU A 57 2.68 11.68 -3.48
C LEU A 57 1.45 12.40 -2.94
N LEU A 58 1.62 13.42 -2.09
CA LEU A 58 0.50 14.14 -1.50
C LEU A 58 -0.35 14.87 -2.54
N GLU A 59 0.28 15.53 -3.52
CA GLU A 59 -0.43 16.18 -4.64
C GLU A 59 -1.21 15.16 -5.47
N TYR A 60 -0.61 14.01 -5.77
CA TYR A 60 -1.31 12.91 -6.42
C TYR A 60 -2.55 12.45 -5.61
N LEU A 61 -2.39 12.29 -4.29
CA LEU A 61 -3.48 11.87 -3.41
C LEU A 61 -4.59 12.92 -3.31
N LYS A 62 -4.29 14.21 -3.39
CA LYS A 62 -5.32 15.28 -3.44
C LYS A 62 -6.21 15.15 -4.68
N VAL A 63 -5.61 14.86 -5.84
CA VAL A 63 -6.35 14.61 -7.09
C VAL A 63 -7.26 13.39 -6.91
N LYS A 64 -6.71 12.26 -6.45
CA LYS A 64 -7.49 11.03 -6.22
C LYS A 64 -8.58 11.19 -5.16
N TYR A 65 -8.32 11.98 -4.12
CA TYR A 65 -9.32 12.28 -3.09
C TYR A 65 -10.51 13.02 -3.70
N SER A 66 -10.26 14.00 -4.57
CA SER A 66 -11.30 14.74 -5.29
C SER A 66 -12.12 13.83 -6.21
N GLU A 67 -11.46 12.90 -6.93
CA GLU A 67 -12.13 11.87 -7.75
C GLU A 67 -12.95 10.87 -6.91
N SER A 68 -12.52 10.61 -5.68
CA SER A 68 -13.14 9.63 -4.78
C SER A 68 -14.44 10.11 -4.10
N LYS A 69 -14.90 11.35 -4.37
CA LYS A 69 -16.06 11.97 -3.74
C LYS A 69 -15.98 12.01 -2.20
N GLY A 70 -14.78 12.25 -1.67
CA GLY A 70 -14.56 12.45 -0.24
C GLY A 70 -14.24 11.21 0.59
N LYS A 71 -14.00 10.04 -0.04
CA LYS A 71 -13.49 8.85 0.67
C LYS A 71 -12.40 8.13 -0.14
N LEU A 72 -11.15 8.42 0.24
CA LEU A 72 -9.97 7.73 -0.26
C LEU A 72 -9.34 6.87 0.83
N VAL A 73 -9.37 5.55 0.61
CA VAL A 73 -8.67 4.57 1.44
C VAL A 73 -7.34 4.25 0.77
N ILE A 74 -6.24 4.32 1.53
CA ILE A 74 -4.89 4.16 1.02
C ILE A 74 -4.26 2.96 1.70
N HIS A 75 -3.89 1.96 0.91
CA HIS A 75 -2.99 0.93 1.39
C HIS A 75 -1.62 1.58 1.63
N PHE A 76 -1.17 1.53 2.88
CA PHE A 76 -0.03 2.31 3.36
C PHE A 76 1.14 2.33 2.36
N PRO A 77 1.64 3.52 1.96
CA PRO A 77 2.64 3.63 0.91
C PRO A 77 3.93 2.87 1.20
N ILE A 78 4.51 2.26 0.17
CA ILE A 78 5.91 1.85 0.24
C ILE A 78 6.84 3.05 0.34
N GLY A 79 8.03 2.80 0.86
CA GLY A 79 9.10 3.77 0.97
C GLY A 79 9.93 3.50 2.21
N SER A 80 10.91 4.36 2.47
CA SER A 80 11.71 4.29 3.69
C SER A 80 10.93 4.81 4.90
N PRO A 81 11.32 4.43 6.14
CA PRO A 81 10.75 5.04 7.35
C PRO A 81 10.91 6.56 7.39
N ALA A 82 12.02 7.09 6.89
CA ALA A 82 12.27 8.53 6.82
C ALA A 82 11.32 9.24 5.84
N PHE A 83 11.06 8.63 4.67
CA PHE A 83 10.05 9.10 3.73
C PHE A 83 8.67 9.16 4.39
N ASN A 84 8.23 8.05 5.00
CA ASN A 84 6.90 7.96 5.60
C ASN A 84 6.70 9.02 6.70
N ALA A 85 7.69 9.24 7.57
CA ALA A 85 7.64 10.28 8.59
C ALA A 85 7.45 11.69 7.99
N LEU A 86 8.15 12.01 6.90
CA LEU A 86 8.00 13.30 6.20
C LEU A 86 6.64 13.41 5.52
N PHE A 87 6.19 12.34 4.86
CA PHE A 87 4.89 12.29 4.20
C PHE A 87 3.74 12.55 5.17
N PHE A 88 3.72 11.89 6.34
CA PHE A 88 2.69 12.16 7.36
C PHE A 88 2.72 13.60 7.86
N ARG A 89 3.92 14.14 8.13
CA ARG A 89 4.05 15.55 8.53
C ARG A 89 3.51 16.52 7.48
N HIS A 90 3.69 16.21 6.19
CA HIS A 90 3.13 17.02 5.11
C HIS A 90 1.61 16.84 5.00
N GLN A 91 1.11 15.62 5.10
CA GLN A 91 -0.32 15.32 5.05
C GLN A 91 -1.09 16.02 6.19
N GLU A 92 -0.57 16.00 7.42
CA GLU A 92 -1.18 16.70 8.56
C GLU A 92 -1.31 18.21 8.33
N ARG A 93 -0.29 18.83 7.72
CA ARG A 93 -0.30 20.27 7.40
C ARG A 93 -1.34 20.65 6.37
N GLU A 94 -1.59 19.76 5.41
CA GLU A 94 -2.60 19.97 4.36
C GLU A 94 -4.02 19.61 4.83
N ASN A 95 -4.17 19.00 6.02
CA ASN A 95 -5.45 18.58 6.60
C ASN A 95 -6.32 17.75 5.64
N LEU A 96 -5.68 16.92 4.81
CA LEU A 96 -6.36 16.06 3.85
C LEU A 96 -6.88 14.80 4.57
N PRO A 97 -8.20 14.52 4.62
CA PRO A 97 -8.75 13.43 5.40
C PRO A 97 -8.57 12.08 4.68
N LEU A 98 -7.35 11.56 4.74
CA LEU A 98 -6.98 10.26 4.18
C LEU A 98 -7.18 9.15 5.22
N CYS A 99 -7.70 8.00 4.78
CA CYS A 99 -7.80 6.80 5.61
C CYS A 99 -6.68 5.84 5.20
N PHE A 100 -5.77 5.52 6.13
CA PHE A 100 -4.67 4.61 5.86
C PHE A 100 -4.99 3.20 6.37
N VAL A 101 -4.57 2.18 5.63
CA VAL A 101 -4.70 0.78 6.03
C VAL A 101 -3.42 0.00 5.81
N PHE A 102 -3.16 -0.97 6.70
CA PHE A 102 -2.13 -1.98 6.52
C PHE A 102 -2.73 -3.36 6.26
N SER A 103 -2.05 -4.16 5.43
CA SER A 103 -2.35 -5.60 5.36
C SER A 103 -1.74 -6.29 6.56
N HIS A 104 -2.57 -6.85 7.43
CA HIS A 104 -2.12 -7.76 8.47
C HIS A 104 -1.98 -9.17 7.90
N THR A 105 -0.81 -9.77 8.09
CA THR A 105 -0.50 -11.13 7.65
C THR A 105 0.01 -11.96 8.81
N GLU A 106 -0.30 -13.25 8.77
CA GLU A 106 0.20 -14.24 9.71
C GLU A 106 1.15 -15.20 9.00
N ARG A 107 2.21 -15.57 9.72
CA ARG A 107 3.16 -16.59 9.24
C ARG A 107 2.56 -17.98 9.46
N LYS A 108 2.38 -18.75 8.40
CA LYS A 108 1.95 -20.16 8.47
C LYS A 108 3.04 -21.09 7.95
N SER A 109 3.24 -22.19 8.67
CA SER A 109 4.07 -23.31 8.21
C SER A 109 3.21 -24.28 7.41
N VAL A 110 3.64 -24.58 6.19
CA VAL A 110 2.96 -25.51 5.29
C VAL A 110 3.92 -26.63 4.94
N ASP A 111 3.46 -27.86 5.10
CA ASP A 111 4.19 -29.07 4.75
C ASP A 111 3.76 -29.48 3.34
N GLU A 112 4.66 -29.30 2.37
CA GLU A 112 4.42 -29.60 0.96
C GLU A 112 5.06 -30.95 0.62
N LYS A 113 4.21 -31.94 0.29
CA LYS A 113 4.66 -33.28 -0.10
C LYS A 113 5.24 -33.23 -1.52
N GLN A 114 6.42 -33.80 -1.69
CA GLN A 114 7.07 -33.98 -2.98
C GLN A 114 6.65 -35.31 -3.63
N GLU A 115 6.91 -35.45 -4.93
CA GLU A 115 6.62 -36.67 -5.71
C GLU A 115 7.38 -37.90 -5.18
N ASP A 116 8.54 -37.70 -4.56
CA ASP A 116 9.36 -38.76 -3.95
C ASP A 116 8.92 -39.16 -2.52
N GLY A 117 7.84 -38.56 -2.02
CA GLY A 117 7.31 -38.80 -0.67
C GLY A 117 7.99 -38.00 0.44
N SER A 118 9.02 -37.20 0.13
CA SER A 118 9.62 -36.27 1.09
C SER A 118 8.71 -35.06 1.35
N VAL A 119 8.98 -34.32 2.44
CA VAL A 119 8.19 -33.14 2.84
C VAL A 119 9.10 -31.91 2.91
N ILE A 120 8.77 -30.86 2.15
CA ILE A 120 9.37 -29.54 2.33
C ILE A 120 8.51 -28.75 3.29
N LYS A 121 9.11 -28.26 4.37
CA LYS A 121 8.47 -27.27 5.23
C LYS A 121 8.70 -25.87 4.67
N ARG A 122 7.63 -25.23 4.22
CA ARG A 122 7.66 -23.84 3.75
C ARG A 122 6.97 -22.93 4.75
N SER A 123 7.44 -21.69 4.80
CA SER A 123 6.81 -20.65 5.60
C SER A 123 6.21 -19.62 4.66
N ILE A 124 4.89 -19.45 4.72
CA ILE A 124 4.16 -18.46 3.93
C ILE A 124 3.60 -17.37 4.84
N PHE A 125 3.42 -16.17 4.31
CA PHE A 125 2.67 -15.10 4.96
C PHE A 125 1.27 -15.07 4.35
N GLN A 126 0.26 -15.43 5.14
CA GLN A 126 -1.13 -15.42 4.71
C GLN A 126 -1.79 -14.12 5.16
N PHE A 127 -2.54 -13.48 4.27
CA PHE A 127 -3.36 -12.32 4.60
C PHE A 127 -4.49 -12.68 5.57
N VAL A 128 -4.77 -11.80 6.53
CA VAL A 128 -5.83 -12.00 7.53
C VAL A 128 -6.87 -10.89 7.45
N LYS A 129 -6.45 -9.63 7.48
CA LYS A 129 -7.34 -8.46 7.45
C LYS A 129 -6.59 -7.17 7.12
N PHE A 130 -7.33 -6.12 6.82
CA PHE A 130 -6.81 -4.76 6.87
C PHE A 130 -6.91 -4.19 8.30
N ILE A 131 -5.93 -3.37 8.69
CA ILE A 131 -5.94 -2.59 9.93
C ILE A 131 -5.91 -1.11 9.56
N GLU A 132 -6.93 -0.37 10.01
CA GLU A 132 -7.01 1.08 9.89
C GLU A 132 -6.16 1.78 10.97
N ILE A 133 -5.56 2.91 10.59
CA ILE A 133 -4.72 3.78 11.43
C ILE A 133 -5.18 5.23 11.36
#